data_AF-A0A554MHV2-F1
#
_entry.id   AF-A0A554MHV2-F1
#
_cell.length_a   1.000
_cell.length_b   1.000
_cell.length_c   1.000
_cell.angle_alpha   90.00
_cell.angle_beta   90.00
_cell.angle_gamma   90.00
#
_symmetry.space_group_name_H-M   'P 1'
#
loop_
_entity.id
_entity.type
_entity.pdbx_description
1 polymer ?
#
loop_
_entity_poly.entity_id
_entity_poly.type
_entity_poly.pdbx_seq_one_letter_code
_entity_poly.pdbx_strand_id
1 'polypeptide(L)'
;MKKQGLVTKKETRQSTAWTLKKLGKHTLSAYHRLRTDPFSSRHIAFPKPKGGGLTIVSFDISEKERRKRDWIRRCLVEMDFKMLQKSVWAAHGGVHEDFIHALRERKLLDAVHIFSVTR
;
A
#
# COMPACT_ATOMS: atom_id res chain seq x y z
N MET A 1 22.67 -4.24 23.62
CA MET A 1 22.05 -5.22 22.69
C MET A 1 22.77 -5.20 21.34
N LYS A 2 23.67 -6.16 21.08
CA LYS A 2 24.28 -6.43 19.76
C LYS A 2 23.22 -7.04 18.84
N LYS A 3 22.44 -6.22 18.11
CA LYS A 3 21.28 -6.72 17.35
C LYS A 3 21.62 -6.95 15.87
N GLN A 4 21.67 -8.24 15.50
CA GLN A 4 21.34 -8.80 14.17
C GLN A 4 22.33 -8.63 13.00
N GLY A 5 23.63 -8.47 13.26
CA GLY A 5 24.63 -8.66 12.18
C GLY A 5 24.57 -7.66 11.02
N LEU A 6 23.87 -6.53 11.18
CA LEU A 6 23.70 -5.48 10.17
C LEU A 6 24.92 -4.56 10.05
N VAL A 7 25.74 -4.49 11.11
CA VAL A 7 26.88 -3.58 11.22
C VAL A 7 28.12 -4.34 11.66
N THR A 8 29.27 -3.96 11.11
CA THR A 8 30.61 -4.45 11.44
C THR A 8 31.44 -3.30 11.97
N LYS A 9 32.04 -3.47 13.14
CA LYS A 9 32.97 -2.50 13.72
C LYS A 9 34.36 -2.76 13.13
N LYS A 10 34.98 -1.79 12.47
CA LYS A 10 36.41 -1.81 12.16
C LYS A 10 37.10 -0.86 13.14
N GLU A 11 37.92 -1.39 14.03
CA GLU A 11 38.80 -0.61 14.89
C GLU A 11 40.14 -0.43 14.20
N THR A 12 40.59 0.82 14.14
CA THR A 12 41.98 1.18 13.82
C THR A 12 42.56 1.94 15.01
N ARG A 13 43.89 1.99 15.15
CA ARG A 13 44.60 2.60 16.28
C ARG A 13 44.18 4.05 16.62
N GLN A 14 43.47 4.74 15.72
CA GLN A 14 43.05 6.14 15.87
C GLN A 14 41.54 6.38 15.70
N SER A 15 40.71 5.38 15.32
CA SER A 15 39.25 5.58 15.23
C SER A 15 38.44 4.28 15.18
N THR A 16 37.17 4.37 15.59
CA THR A 16 36.17 3.33 15.43
C THR A 16 35.24 3.66 14.26
N ALA A 17 35.34 2.92 13.16
CA ALA A 17 34.43 3.06 12.02
C ALA A 17 33.37 1.95 12.02
N TRP A 18 32.09 2.34 12.08
CA TRP A 18 30.97 1.41 11.93
C TRP A 18 30.66 1.23 10.44
N THR A 19 30.94 0.05 9.89
CA THR A 19 30.73 -0.26 8.47
C THR A 19 29.55 -1.21 8.31
N LEU A 20 28.57 -0.85 7.47
CA LEU A 20 27.40 -1.66 7.19
C LEU A 20 27.77 -2.96 6.43
N LYS A 21 27.29 -4.13 6.86
CA LYS A 21 27.49 -5.38 6.11
C LYS A 21 26.70 -5.34 4.79
N LYS A 22 27.09 -6.18 3.81
CA LYS A 22 26.34 -6.37 2.54
C LYS A 22 24.84 -6.61 2.79
N LEU A 23 24.50 -7.41 3.80
CA LEU A 23 23.11 -7.66 4.22
C LEU A 23 22.38 -6.38 4.66
N GLY A 24 23.04 -5.51 5.42
CA GLY A 24 22.50 -4.20 5.80
C GLY A 24 22.25 -3.28 4.61
N LYS A 25 23.13 -3.32 3.58
CA LYS A 25 22.95 -2.51 2.36
C LYS A 25 21.75 -2.98 1.54
N HIS A 26 21.50 -4.29 1.45
CA HIS A 26 20.31 -4.83 0.79
C HIS A 26 19.01 -4.49 1.54
N THR A 27 19.02 -4.55 2.88
CA THR A 27 17.87 -4.13 3.68
C THR A 27 17.58 -2.64 3.53
N LEU A 28 18.62 -1.80 3.47
CA LEU A 28 18.48 -0.35 3.25
C LEU A 28 18.01 0.01 1.83
N SER A 29 18.48 -0.67 0.80
CA SER A 29 18.00 -0.45 -0.58
C SER A 29 16.56 -0.91 -0.76
N ALA A 30 16.17 -2.04 -0.15
CA ALA A 30 14.77 -2.47 -0.07
C ALA A 30 13.92 -1.45 0.72
N TYR A 31 14.46 -0.89 1.81
CA TYR A 31 13.77 0.14 2.60
C TYR A 31 13.56 1.44 1.81
N HIS A 32 14.56 1.89 1.04
CA HIS A 32 14.44 3.04 0.14
C HIS A 32 13.40 2.79 -0.96
N ARG A 33 13.46 1.63 -1.61
CA ARG A 33 12.48 1.24 -2.65
C ARG A 33 11.05 1.22 -2.10
N LEU A 34 10.84 0.73 -0.87
CA LEU A 34 9.54 0.74 -0.20
C LEU A 34 9.04 2.14 0.20
N ARG A 35 9.93 3.14 0.33
CA ARG A 35 9.55 4.55 0.57
C ARG A 35 9.13 5.25 -0.72
N THR A 36 9.68 4.88 -1.85
CA THR A 36 9.42 5.54 -3.14
C THR A 36 8.37 4.82 -3.99
N ASP A 37 8.01 3.58 -3.63
CA ASP A 37 7.04 2.79 -4.38
C ASP A 37 5.60 3.24 -4.05
N PRO A 38 4.86 3.80 -5.02
CA PRO A 38 3.49 4.26 -4.79
C PRO A 38 2.52 3.11 -4.47
N PHE A 39 2.87 1.87 -4.78
CA PHE A 39 2.07 0.67 -4.48
C PHE A 39 2.57 -0.11 -3.24
N SER A 40 3.46 0.51 -2.45
CA SER A 40 3.92 0.00 -1.15
C SER A 40 2.77 -0.10 -0.15
N SER A 41 2.77 -1.17 0.68
CA SER A 41 1.79 -1.41 1.74
C SER A 41 1.95 -0.53 2.97
N ARG A 42 3.01 0.29 3.08
CA ARG A 42 3.29 0.98 4.35
C ARG A 42 2.27 2.07 4.69
N HIS A 43 1.58 2.63 3.70
CA HIS A 43 0.68 3.78 3.86
C HIS A 43 -0.63 3.51 3.13
N ILE A 44 -1.33 2.47 3.57
CA ILE A 44 -2.72 2.24 3.18
C ILE A 44 -3.47 2.29 4.51
N ALA A 45 -4.15 3.41 4.74
CA ALA A 45 -4.92 3.63 5.95
C ALA A 45 -5.96 4.69 5.59
N PHE A 46 -7.02 4.26 4.93
CA PHE A 46 -8.14 5.12 4.62
C PHE A 46 -9.20 4.95 5.71
N PRO A 47 -9.92 6.03 6.07
CA PRO A 47 -11.06 5.90 6.95
C PRO A 47 -12.06 4.88 6.40
N LYS A 48 -12.67 4.09 7.29
CA LYS A 48 -13.77 3.22 6.92
C LYS A 48 -14.92 4.04 6.32
N PRO A 49 -15.67 3.49 5.34
CA PRO A 49 -16.84 4.16 4.80
C PRO A 49 -17.82 4.57 5.88
N LYS A 50 -18.41 5.76 5.72
CA LYS A 50 -19.38 6.32 6.66
C LYS A 50 -20.64 6.76 5.92
N GLY A 51 -21.75 6.83 6.65
CA GLY A 51 -23.05 7.24 6.12
C GLY A 51 -23.95 6.07 5.72
N GLY A 52 -25.11 6.39 5.14
CA GLY A 52 -26.07 5.41 4.64
C GLY A 52 -25.78 4.99 3.20
N GLY A 53 -26.45 3.93 2.74
CA GLY A 53 -26.34 3.41 1.38
C GLY A 53 -25.30 2.29 1.23
N LEU A 54 -25.26 1.69 0.05
CA LEU A 54 -24.33 0.63 -0.34
C LEU A 54 -23.40 1.18 -1.41
N THR A 55 -22.10 1.17 -1.16
CA THR A 55 -21.10 1.52 -2.17
C THR A 55 -20.47 0.26 -2.74
N ILE A 56 -20.42 0.19 -4.06
CA ILE A 56 -19.81 -0.88 -4.84
C ILE A 56 -18.60 -0.30 -5.57
N VAL A 57 -17.44 -0.93 -5.40
CA VAL A 57 -16.20 -0.61 -6.10
C VAL A 57 -15.87 -1.76 -7.04
N SER A 58 -15.71 -1.45 -8.31
CA SER A 58 -15.27 -2.41 -9.33
C SER A 58 -14.07 -1.88 -10.10
N PHE A 59 -13.23 -2.75 -10.63
CA PHE A 59 -12.05 -2.34 -11.38
C PHE A 59 -11.68 -3.30 -12.50
N ASP A 60 -11.28 -2.75 -13.65
CA ASP A 60 -10.80 -3.52 -14.79
C ASP A 60 -9.31 -3.27 -15.01
N ILE A 61 -8.49 -4.16 -14.45
CA ILE A 61 -7.04 -4.08 -14.49
C ILE A 61 -6.50 -5.44 -14.90
N SER A 62 -5.65 -5.44 -15.92
CA SER A 62 -5.05 -6.65 -16.46
C SER A 62 -4.23 -7.42 -15.41
N GLU A 63 -4.13 -8.75 -15.54
CA GLU A 63 -3.26 -9.56 -14.65
C GLU A 63 -1.77 -9.24 -14.79
N LYS A 64 -1.35 -8.68 -15.95
CA LYS A 64 0.01 -8.17 -16.15
C LYS A 64 0.33 -7.04 -15.16
N GLU A 65 -0.69 -6.37 -14.66
CA GLU A 65 -0.61 -5.29 -13.69
C GLU A 65 -1.06 -5.70 -12.29
N ARG A 66 -0.85 -6.97 -11.93
CA ARG A 66 -1.22 -7.57 -10.63
C ARG A 66 -0.89 -6.70 -9.42
N ARG A 67 0.25 -5.99 -9.43
CA ARG A 67 0.65 -5.09 -8.33
C ARG A 67 -0.38 -3.99 -8.05
N LYS A 68 -0.99 -3.41 -9.10
CA LYS A 68 -2.04 -2.39 -8.98
C LYS A 68 -3.30 -3.00 -8.37
N ARG A 69 -3.70 -4.20 -8.83
CA ARG A 69 -4.85 -4.94 -8.30
C ARG A 69 -4.68 -5.24 -6.83
N ASP A 70 -3.53 -5.77 -6.45
CA ASP A 70 -3.25 -6.18 -5.08
C ASP A 70 -3.20 -4.96 -4.14
N TRP A 71 -2.74 -3.81 -4.63
CA TRP A 71 -2.82 -2.55 -3.90
C TRP A 71 -4.28 -2.14 -3.66
N ILE A 72 -5.12 -2.05 -4.69
CA ILE A 72 -6.54 -1.68 -4.55
C ILE A 72 -7.26 -2.63 -3.59
N ARG A 73 -7.06 -3.95 -3.75
CA ARG A 73 -7.66 -4.95 -2.86
C ARG A 73 -7.26 -4.73 -1.41
N ARG A 74 -6.00 -4.41 -1.14
CA ARG A 74 -5.51 -4.13 0.22
C ARG A 74 -6.19 -2.89 0.81
N CYS A 75 -6.29 -1.81 0.04
CA CYS A 75 -7.05 -0.62 0.44
C CYS A 75 -8.49 -0.94 0.80
N LEU A 76 -9.18 -1.71 -0.04
CA LEU A 76 -10.58 -2.08 0.15
C LEU A 76 -10.77 -2.96 1.39
N VAL A 77 -9.87 -3.92 1.64
CA VAL A 77 -9.89 -4.75 2.85
C VAL A 77 -9.74 -3.90 4.11
N GLU A 78 -8.80 -2.96 4.13
CA GLU A 78 -8.56 -2.10 5.30
C GLU A 78 -9.72 -1.12 5.55
N MET A 79 -10.44 -0.74 4.50
CA MET A 79 -11.69 0.02 4.57
C MET A 79 -12.92 -0.85 4.89
N ASP A 80 -12.76 -2.13 5.25
CA ASP A 80 -13.85 -3.08 5.55
C ASP A 80 -14.81 -3.39 4.38
N PHE A 81 -14.38 -3.17 3.13
CA PHE A 81 -15.13 -3.68 1.99
C PHE A 81 -15.12 -5.21 1.96
N LYS A 82 -16.27 -5.78 1.62
CA LYS A 82 -16.42 -7.22 1.36
C LYS A 82 -16.24 -7.50 -0.12
N MET A 83 -15.49 -8.56 -0.42
CA MET A 83 -15.33 -9.03 -1.79
C MET A 83 -16.60 -9.75 -2.24
N LEU A 84 -17.18 -9.30 -3.36
CA LEU A 84 -18.28 -10.00 -4.04
C LEU A 84 -17.74 -10.86 -5.20
N GLN A 85 -16.73 -10.35 -5.89
CA GLN A 85 -15.99 -11.04 -6.97
C GLN A 85 -14.53 -10.55 -6.98
N LYS A 86 -13.64 -11.23 -7.71
CA LYS A 86 -12.19 -10.91 -7.81
C LYS A 86 -11.86 -9.42 -8.05
N SER A 87 -12.75 -8.68 -8.70
CA SER A 87 -12.61 -7.25 -8.97
C SER A 87 -13.85 -6.43 -8.60
N VAL A 88 -14.74 -6.97 -7.75
CA VAL A 88 -15.97 -6.29 -7.32
C VAL A 88 -16.09 -6.40 -5.81
N TRP A 89 -16.25 -5.26 -5.14
CA TRP A 89 -16.24 -5.11 -3.70
C TRP A 89 -17.38 -4.21 -3.25
N ALA A 90 -17.92 -4.43 -2.05
CA ALA A 90 -19.00 -3.61 -1.51
C ALA A 90 -18.85 -3.32 -0.02
N ALA A 91 -19.28 -2.14 0.40
CA ALA A 91 -19.37 -1.71 1.80
C ALA A 91 -20.58 -0.81 2.01
N HIS A 92 -21.06 -0.73 3.25
CA HIS A 92 -22.07 0.27 3.63
C HIS A 92 -21.40 1.63 3.86
N GLY A 93 -22.02 2.70 3.37
CA GLY A 93 -21.50 4.07 3.44
C GLY A 93 -20.69 4.49 2.21
N GLY A 94 -20.27 5.76 2.20
CA GLY A 94 -19.50 6.37 1.11
C GLY A 94 -17.99 6.19 1.24
N VAL A 95 -17.31 6.13 0.10
CA VAL A 95 -15.83 6.10 0.02
C VAL A 95 -15.26 7.47 0.37
N HIS A 96 -14.15 7.51 1.12
CA HIS A 96 -13.48 8.75 1.50
C HIS A 96 -12.75 9.41 0.33
N GLU A 97 -12.73 10.74 0.26
CA GLU A 97 -12.06 11.49 -0.83
C GLU A 97 -10.57 11.15 -0.94
N ASP A 98 -9.89 10.89 0.18
CA ASP A 98 -8.48 10.48 0.19
C ASP A 98 -8.21 9.22 -0.64
N PHE A 99 -9.15 8.27 -0.68
CA PHE A 99 -9.02 7.09 -1.51
C PHE A 99 -9.12 7.44 -3.00
N ILE A 100 -10.03 8.36 -3.36
CA ILE A 100 -10.17 8.86 -4.73
C ILE A 100 -8.90 9.61 -5.17
N HIS A 101 -8.34 10.45 -4.28
CA HIS A 101 -7.07 11.13 -4.52
C HIS A 101 -5.93 10.14 -4.71
N ALA A 102 -5.83 9.12 -3.86
CA ALA A 102 -4.81 8.10 -3.97
C ALA A 102 -4.90 7.30 -5.29
N LEU A 103 -6.11 7.02 -5.77
CA LEU A 103 -6.35 6.41 -7.09
C LEU A 103 -5.88 7.33 -8.22
N ARG A 104 -6.17 8.63 -8.14
CA ARG A 104 -5.76 9.63 -9.14
C ARG A 104 -4.24 9.75 -9.23
N GLU A 105 -3.56 9.90 -8.10
CA GLU A 105 -2.08 9.99 -8.05
C GLU A 105 -1.40 8.77 -8.67
N ARG A 106 -2.05 7.60 -8.59
CA ARG A 106 -1.54 6.33 -9.12
C ARG A 106 -1.99 6.04 -10.55
N LYS A 107 -2.72 6.97 -11.19
CA LYS A 107 -3.33 6.80 -12.52
C LYS A 107 -4.18 5.52 -12.60
N LEU A 108 -4.93 5.26 -11.53
CA LEU A 108 -5.85 4.13 -11.42
C LEU A 108 -7.31 4.54 -11.53
N LEU A 109 -7.61 5.83 -11.40
CA LEU A 109 -8.99 6.33 -11.32
C LEU A 109 -9.82 5.90 -12.54
N ASP A 110 -9.24 5.95 -13.74
CA ASP A 110 -9.94 5.59 -15.00
C ASP A 110 -10.25 4.08 -15.11
N ALA A 111 -9.54 3.25 -14.34
CA ALA A 111 -9.73 1.80 -14.32
C ALA A 111 -10.64 1.33 -13.16
N VAL A 112 -11.16 2.26 -12.35
CA VAL A 112 -11.98 1.97 -11.17
C VAL A 112 -13.34 2.65 -11.30
N HIS A 113 -14.41 1.87 -11.19
CA HIS A 113 -15.78 2.37 -11.16
C HIS A 113 -16.35 2.24 -9.74
N ILE A 114 -16.88 3.35 -9.24
CA ILE A 114 -17.47 3.44 -7.90
C ILE A 114 -18.93 3.83 -8.05
N PHE A 115 -19.82 3.00 -7.53
CA PHE A 115 -21.26 3.20 -7.56
C PHE A 115 -21.80 3.28 -6.14
N SER A 116 -22.65 4.26 -5.86
CA SER A 116 -23.34 4.36 -4.58
C SER A 116 -24.84 4.19 -4.80
N VAL A 117 -25.41 3.19 -4.14
CA VAL A 117 -26.85 2.93 -4.11
C VAL A 117 -27.39 3.52 -2.82
N THR A 118 -28.10 4.63 -2.95
CA THR A 118 -28.89 5.23 -1.86
C THR A 118 -30.35 4.82 -2.03
N ARG A 119 -31.03 4.59 -0.91
CA ARG A 119 -32.49 4.34 -0.89
C ARG A 119 -33.21 5.64 -0.63
#